data_AF-A0A7Y2H127-F1
#
_entry.id   AF-A0A7Y2H127-F1
#
_cell.length_a   1.000
_cell.length_b   1.000
_cell.length_c   1.000
_cell.angle_alpha   90.00
_cell.angle_beta   90.00
_cell.angle_gamma   90.00
#
_symmetry.space_group_name_H-M   'P 1'
#
loop_
_entity.id
_entity.type
_entity.pdbx_description
1 polymer ?
#
loop_
_entity_poly.entity_id
_entity_poly.type
_entity_poly.pdbx_seq_one_letter_code
_entity_poly.pdbx_strand_id
1 'polypeptide(L)'
;MPKTQVLHIKPRLPENLEGLRTLAMNLRWTWDFRTAELFEFLDPKLWARVRHNPVVLLGSMDQRRLEKLASDRNFLKRLKEAETRLQDYLGDETWFQRTYPQSTSAKFAYFSAEFGIHECVPFYSGGLGVLAGDHLKSASDLGVPLVGVGLAYHQGYFRQYLNADGWQQEAYLDRDFYNLPMTLVKDEHGQPLKVEVEFPEKNIVCYIWKLAVGRIELFLLDTNVPENDISDRPITRRLYGGNKETRIRQEMILGIGGFRALKAMGIEPTVCHMNEGHAAFLGMERVRQTRKDLGLEYEAAQQMTSA
;
A
#
# COMPACT_ATOMS: atom_id res chain seq x y z
N MET A 1 -20.92 19.79 17.85
CA MET A 1 -20.65 18.35 18.04
C MET A 1 -19.28 18.22 18.68
N PRO A 2 -19.10 17.42 19.74
CA PRO A 2 -17.78 17.23 20.33
C PRO A 2 -16.84 16.62 19.27
N LYS A 3 -15.66 17.22 19.09
CA LYS A 3 -14.61 16.69 18.21
C LYS A 3 -14.09 15.40 18.86
N THR A 4 -14.51 14.25 18.35
CA THR A 4 -13.92 12.96 18.72
C THR A 4 -12.44 12.98 18.33
N GLN A 5 -11.53 13.04 19.29
CA GLN A 5 -10.10 12.84 19.05
C GLN A 5 -9.84 11.34 19.02
N VAL A 6 -9.40 10.83 17.86
CA VAL A 6 -8.92 9.46 17.75
C VAL A 6 -7.50 9.43 18.31
N LEU A 7 -7.32 8.78 19.47
CA LEU A 7 -6.01 8.56 20.08
C LEU A 7 -5.39 7.28 19.53
N HIS A 8 -4.31 7.40 18.76
CA HIS A 8 -3.53 6.25 18.32
C HIS A 8 -2.46 5.92 19.36
N ILE A 9 -2.65 4.83 20.09
CA ILE A 9 -1.69 4.34 21.09
C ILE A 9 -0.62 3.53 20.35
N LYS A 10 0.59 4.07 20.23
CA LYS A 10 1.73 3.29 19.74
C LYS A 10 2.33 2.47 20.89
N PRO A 11 2.58 1.16 20.70
CA PRO A 11 3.28 0.38 21.70
C PRO A 11 4.69 0.94 21.90
N ARG A 12 5.06 1.17 23.17
CA ARG A 12 6.40 1.59 23.53
C ARG A 12 7.33 0.39 23.51
N LEU A 13 7.94 0.15 22.35
CA LEU A 13 9.00 -0.84 22.23
C LEU A 13 10.24 -0.34 23.00
N PRO A 14 10.93 -1.23 23.75
CA PRO A 14 12.29 -0.99 24.19
C PRO A 14 13.17 -0.62 22.98
N GLU A 15 14.13 0.29 23.18
CA GLU A 15 14.96 0.84 22.09
C GLU A 15 15.69 -0.25 21.30
N ASN A 16 16.18 -1.28 21.99
CA ASN A 16 16.85 -2.42 21.37
C ASN A 16 15.91 -3.41 20.65
N LEU A 17 14.60 -3.17 20.68
CA LEU A 17 13.57 -3.92 19.95
C LEU A 17 12.97 -3.12 18.78
N GLU A 18 13.38 -1.88 18.57
CA GLU A 18 12.79 -1.01 17.54
C GLU A 18 12.97 -1.56 16.12
N GLY A 19 13.97 -2.42 15.90
CA GLY A 19 14.14 -3.21 14.68
C GLY A 19 12.90 -4.03 14.29
N LEU A 20 12.11 -4.49 15.26
CA LEU A 20 10.84 -5.19 15.00
C LEU A 20 9.84 -4.28 14.27
N ARG A 21 9.83 -2.98 14.57
CA ARG A 21 8.97 -2.02 13.87
C ARG A 21 9.42 -1.86 12.43
N THR A 22 10.72 -1.72 12.20
CA THR A 22 11.29 -1.65 10.85
C THR A 22 10.91 -2.87 10.01
N LEU A 23 11.08 -4.07 10.58
CA LEU A 23 10.69 -5.32 9.93
C LEU A 23 9.18 -5.41 9.70
N ALA A 24 8.35 -4.96 10.65
CA ALA A 24 6.89 -5.02 10.54
C ALA A 24 6.34 -4.11 9.43
N MET A 25 7.00 -2.97 9.20
CA MET A 25 6.58 -1.96 8.22
C MET A 25 7.04 -2.26 6.78
N ASN A 26 7.89 -3.26 6.56
CA ASN A 26 8.29 -3.70 5.22
C ASN A 26 7.76 -5.12 4.93
N LEU A 27 6.85 -5.24 3.99
CA LEU A 27 6.14 -6.49 3.66
C LEU A 27 7.05 -7.61 3.11
N ARG A 28 8.36 -7.39 2.93
CA ARG A 28 9.32 -8.45 2.60
C ARG A 28 9.24 -9.64 3.54
N TRP A 29 8.89 -9.45 4.82
CA TRP A 29 8.73 -10.55 5.76
C TRP A 29 7.72 -11.62 5.26
N THR A 30 6.80 -11.26 4.36
CA THR A 30 5.80 -12.17 3.79
C THR A 30 6.39 -13.19 2.80
N TRP A 31 7.60 -12.98 2.29
CA TRP A 31 8.36 -13.97 1.50
C TRP A 31 9.80 -14.23 2.03
N ASP A 32 10.14 -13.66 3.19
CA ASP A 32 11.34 -14.01 3.96
C ASP A 32 10.95 -14.81 5.21
N PHE A 33 10.85 -16.14 5.05
CA PHE A 33 10.36 -17.07 6.07
C PHE A 33 11.01 -16.88 7.45
N ARG A 34 12.32 -16.58 7.50
CA ARG A 34 13.04 -16.37 8.76
C ARG A 34 12.57 -15.14 9.53
N THR A 35 12.09 -14.12 8.82
CA THR A 35 11.53 -12.91 9.45
C THR A 35 10.08 -13.15 9.88
N ALA A 36 9.30 -13.93 9.13
CA ALA A 36 7.97 -14.37 9.58
C ALA A 36 8.05 -15.21 10.87
N GLU A 37 8.98 -16.17 10.94
CA GLU A 37 9.25 -16.99 12.13
C GLU A 37 9.65 -16.13 13.36
N LEU A 38 10.35 -15.01 13.14
CA LEU A 38 10.70 -14.08 14.20
C LEU A 38 9.44 -13.48 14.84
N PHE A 39 8.44 -13.08 14.03
CA PHE A 39 7.17 -12.56 14.55
C PHE A 39 6.35 -13.64 15.24
N GLU A 40 6.29 -14.84 14.68
CA GLU A 40 5.61 -15.97 15.31
C GLU A 40 6.21 -16.29 16.68
N PHE A 41 7.55 -16.27 16.81
CA PHE A 41 8.25 -16.54 18.06
C PHE A 41 7.91 -15.56 19.20
N LEU A 42 7.51 -14.33 18.88
CA LEU A 42 7.14 -13.32 19.89
C LEU A 42 6.00 -13.82 20.77
N ASP A 43 4.92 -14.27 20.13
CA ASP A 43 3.73 -14.88 20.72
C ASP A 43 2.94 -15.63 19.63
N PRO A 44 3.08 -16.97 19.50
CA PRO A 44 2.44 -17.74 18.44
C PRO A 44 0.91 -17.67 18.48
N LYS A 45 0.31 -17.59 19.68
CA LYS A 45 -1.14 -17.53 19.85
C LYS A 45 -1.67 -16.18 19.40
N LEU A 46 -1.00 -15.10 19.81
CA LEU A 46 -1.36 -13.75 19.39
C LEU A 46 -1.16 -13.58 17.89
N TRP A 47 -0.06 -14.09 17.33
CA TRP A 47 0.26 -14.06 15.91
C TRP A 47 -0.85 -14.66 15.04
N ALA A 48 -1.31 -15.87 15.37
CA ALA A 48 -2.46 -16.49 14.71
C ALA A 48 -3.74 -15.67 14.90
N ARG A 49 -3.99 -15.17 16.12
CA ARG A 49 -5.20 -14.38 16.44
C ARG A 49 -5.29 -13.07 15.67
N VAL A 50 -4.16 -12.39 15.44
CA VAL A 50 -4.09 -11.13 14.69
C VAL A 50 -3.95 -11.35 13.18
N ARG A 51 -4.10 -12.60 12.70
CA ARG A 51 -3.94 -12.99 11.29
C ARG A 51 -2.63 -12.51 10.71
N HIS A 52 -1.54 -12.83 11.41
CA HIS A 52 -0.19 -12.59 10.92
C HIS A 52 0.08 -11.11 10.61
N ASN A 53 -0.57 -10.18 11.31
CA ASN A 53 -0.29 -8.74 11.20
C ASN A 53 0.74 -8.33 12.27
N PRO A 54 2.00 -8.03 11.89
CA PRO A 54 3.04 -7.72 12.86
C PRO A 54 2.86 -6.35 13.53
N VAL A 55 2.17 -5.41 12.88
CA VAL A 55 1.86 -4.09 13.47
C VAL A 55 0.88 -4.28 14.65
N VAL A 56 -0.20 -5.03 14.44
CA VAL A 56 -1.17 -5.34 15.48
C VAL A 56 -0.58 -6.25 16.56
N LEU A 57 0.26 -7.21 16.18
CA LEU A 57 1.02 -8.06 17.10
C LEU A 57 1.77 -7.19 18.10
N LEU A 58 2.66 -6.32 17.61
CA LEU A 58 3.49 -5.44 18.47
C LEU A 58 2.64 -4.48 19.30
N GLY A 59 1.51 -4.00 18.74
CA GLY A 59 0.53 -3.16 19.44
C GLY A 59 -0.21 -3.86 20.58
N SER A 60 -0.32 -5.18 20.52
CA SER A 60 -1.12 -5.99 21.44
C SER A 60 -0.29 -6.81 22.42
N MET A 61 1.05 -6.72 22.34
CA MET A 61 1.95 -7.46 23.23
C MET A 61 1.97 -6.88 24.64
N ASP A 62 2.04 -7.76 25.63
CA ASP A 62 2.25 -7.37 27.03
C ASP A 62 3.64 -6.74 27.22
N GLN A 63 3.69 -5.63 27.96
CA GLN A 63 4.93 -4.87 28.17
C GLN A 63 6.00 -5.73 28.85
N ARG A 64 5.63 -6.58 29.81
CA ARG A 64 6.58 -7.46 30.52
C ARG A 64 7.20 -8.49 29.58
N ARG A 65 6.44 -8.96 28.59
CA ARG A 65 6.95 -9.86 27.54
C ARG A 65 7.99 -9.14 26.66
N LEU A 66 7.71 -7.90 26.26
CA LEU A 66 8.66 -7.08 25.51
C LEU A 66 9.95 -6.84 26.30
N GLU A 67 9.86 -6.49 27.58
CA GLU A 67 11.04 -6.30 28.46
C GLU A 67 11.87 -7.58 28.64
N LYS A 68 11.21 -8.73 28.76
CA LYS A 68 11.89 -10.03 28.82
C LYS A 68 12.65 -10.32 27.52
N LEU A 69 12.03 -10.07 26.36
CA LEU A 69 12.66 -10.24 25.06
C LEU A 69 13.81 -9.25 24.85
N ALA A 70 13.67 -8.02 25.33
CA ALA A 70 14.72 -7.00 25.32
C ALA A 70 15.95 -7.40 26.17
N SER A 71 15.80 -8.35 27.09
CA SER A 71 16.90 -8.89 27.90
C SER A 71 17.44 -10.23 27.38
N ASP A 72 16.81 -10.84 26.38
CA ASP A 72 17.19 -12.14 25.83
C ASP A 72 18.23 -11.98 24.71
N ARG A 73 19.49 -12.31 25.01
CA ARG A 73 20.61 -12.21 24.07
C ARG A 73 20.42 -13.04 22.80
N ASN A 74 19.78 -14.20 22.89
CA ASN A 74 19.54 -15.05 21.72
C ASN A 74 18.49 -14.43 20.81
N PHE A 75 17.43 -13.88 21.40
CA PHE A 75 16.41 -13.16 20.64
C PHE A 75 16.97 -11.91 19.97
N LEU A 76 17.74 -11.09 20.70
CA LEU A 76 18.37 -9.89 20.14
C LEU A 76 19.32 -10.22 18.97
N LYS A 77 20.05 -11.34 19.05
CA LYS A 77 20.88 -11.83 17.93
C LYS A 77 20.02 -12.16 16.70
N ARG A 78 18.92 -12.89 16.88
CA ARG A 78 17.98 -13.23 15.78
C ARG A 78 17.34 -12.00 15.16
N LEU A 79 16.95 -11.03 15.99
CA LEU A 79 16.43 -9.75 15.54
C LEU A 79 17.48 -9.03 14.68
N LYS A 80 18.72 -8.92 15.18
CA LYS A 80 19.79 -8.25 14.45
C LYS A 80 20.10 -8.93 13.11
N GLU A 81 20.11 -10.25 13.08
CA GLU A 81 20.28 -11.02 11.83
C GLU A 81 19.13 -10.75 10.84
N ALA A 82 17.89 -10.60 11.31
CA ALA A 82 16.76 -10.25 10.44
C ALA A 82 16.86 -8.82 9.90
N GLU A 83 17.26 -7.87 10.73
CA GLU A 83 17.53 -6.49 10.31
C GLU A 83 18.64 -6.44 9.26
N THR A 84 19.76 -7.13 9.51
CA THR A 84 20.87 -7.20 8.56
C THR A 84 20.42 -7.81 7.24
N ARG A 85 19.66 -8.93 7.24
CA ARG A 85 19.12 -9.48 5.98
C ARG A 85 18.23 -8.50 5.20
N LEU A 86 17.41 -7.71 5.90
CA LEU A 86 16.60 -6.69 5.24
C LEU A 86 17.49 -5.56 4.70
N GLN A 87 18.49 -5.13 5.46
CA GLN A 87 19.45 -4.09 5.04
C GLN A 87 20.26 -4.53 3.82
N ASP A 88 20.87 -5.72 3.87
CA ASP A 88 21.60 -6.34 2.78
C ASP A 88 20.71 -6.47 1.56
N TYR A 89 19.49 -7.01 1.75
CA TYR A 89 18.49 -7.01 0.70
C TYR A 89 18.37 -5.60 0.14
N LEU A 90 17.93 -4.59 0.89
CA LEU A 90 17.67 -3.25 0.35
C LEU A 90 18.89 -2.53 -0.26
N GLY A 91 20.11 -2.86 0.17
CA GLY A 91 21.35 -2.20 -0.25
C GLY A 91 22.16 -2.90 -1.35
N ASP A 92 21.94 -4.19 -1.57
CA ASP A 92 22.70 -4.98 -2.54
C ASP A 92 22.44 -4.54 -4.00
N GLU A 93 23.49 -4.67 -4.82
CA GLU A 93 23.40 -4.46 -6.26
C GLU A 93 22.42 -5.46 -6.90
N THR A 94 21.36 -4.94 -7.51
CA THR A 94 20.25 -5.74 -8.01
C THR A 94 20.52 -6.33 -9.39
N TRP A 95 19.75 -7.34 -9.79
CA TRP A 95 19.82 -7.88 -11.15
C TRP A 95 19.59 -6.78 -12.20
N PHE A 96 18.58 -5.93 -12.00
CA PHE A 96 18.28 -4.83 -12.93
C PHE A 96 19.45 -3.86 -13.07
N GLN A 97 20.11 -3.48 -11.97
CA GLN A 97 21.28 -2.59 -12.01
C GLN A 97 22.44 -3.20 -12.79
N ARG A 98 22.74 -4.49 -12.59
CA ARG A 98 23.80 -5.20 -13.32
C ARG A 98 23.49 -5.38 -14.79
N THR A 99 22.23 -5.69 -15.13
CA THR A 99 21.82 -6.01 -16.51
C THR A 99 21.55 -4.75 -17.33
N TYR A 100 21.06 -3.68 -16.72
CA TYR A 100 20.72 -2.41 -17.38
C TYR A 100 21.38 -1.19 -16.71
N PRO A 101 22.72 -1.14 -16.64
CA PRO A 101 23.44 -0.08 -15.92
C PRO A 101 23.22 1.33 -16.51
N GLN A 102 22.80 1.42 -17.78
CA GLN A 102 22.51 2.68 -18.47
C GLN A 102 21.08 3.19 -18.23
N SER A 103 20.19 2.37 -17.67
CA SER A 103 18.77 2.69 -17.47
C SER A 103 18.52 3.40 -16.13
N THR A 104 19.38 4.34 -15.75
CA THR A 104 19.35 5.01 -14.44
C THR A 104 18.13 5.89 -14.23
N SER A 105 17.52 6.41 -15.32
CA SER A 105 16.30 7.20 -15.29
C SER A 105 15.02 6.39 -15.46
N ALA A 106 15.10 5.07 -15.68
CA ALA A 106 13.93 4.25 -15.89
C ALA A 106 13.05 4.21 -14.63
N LYS A 107 11.76 4.47 -14.80
CA LYS A 107 10.77 4.37 -13.72
C LYS A 107 9.48 3.76 -14.27
N PHE A 108 9.00 2.71 -13.64
CA PHE A 108 7.78 2.02 -14.04
C PHE A 108 6.68 2.27 -13.00
N ALA A 109 5.47 2.58 -13.43
CA ALA A 109 4.31 2.64 -12.54
C ALA A 109 3.31 1.54 -12.90
N TYR A 110 3.00 0.69 -11.93
CA TYR A 110 2.06 -0.42 -12.08
C TYR A 110 0.74 -0.09 -11.38
N PHE A 111 -0.30 0.19 -12.17
CA PHE A 111 -1.62 0.54 -11.68
C PHE A 111 -2.51 -0.69 -11.60
N SER A 112 -3.11 -0.93 -10.44
CA SER A 112 -4.09 -1.99 -10.27
C SER A 112 -5.16 -1.63 -9.24
N ALA A 113 -6.37 -2.14 -9.45
CA ALA A 113 -7.45 -2.02 -8.48
C ALA A 113 -7.20 -2.89 -7.24
N GLU A 114 -6.40 -3.96 -7.33
CA GLU A 114 -6.14 -4.85 -6.21
C GLU A 114 -4.69 -5.33 -6.13
N PHE A 115 -4.21 -5.57 -4.92
CA PHE A 115 -2.88 -6.09 -4.61
C PHE A 115 -2.96 -7.17 -3.53
N GLY A 116 -2.75 -8.42 -3.93
CA GLY A 116 -2.72 -9.60 -3.08
C GLY A 116 -1.32 -9.85 -2.54
N ILE A 117 -0.85 -9.00 -1.63
CA ILE A 117 0.49 -9.16 -1.02
C ILE A 117 0.46 -10.23 0.06
N HIS A 118 -0.43 -10.05 1.05
CA HIS A 118 -0.58 -10.91 2.22
C HIS A 118 -1.90 -10.62 2.94
N GLU A 119 -2.46 -11.57 3.70
CA GLU A 119 -3.77 -11.42 4.36
C GLU A 119 -3.86 -10.26 5.37
N CYS A 120 -2.73 -9.80 5.88
CA CYS A 120 -2.65 -8.63 6.76
C CYS A 120 -2.97 -7.31 6.03
N VAL A 121 -2.85 -7.28 4.69
CA VAL A 121 -3.18 -6.16 3.81
C VAL A 121 -4.19 -6.65 2.76
N PRO A 122 -5.48 -6.71 3.09
CA PRO A 122 -6.48 -7.42 2.29
C PRO A 122 -7.12 -6.47 1.25
N PHE A 123 -6.28 -5.94 0.37
CA PHE A 123 -6.68 -5.09 -0.75
C PHE A 123 -6.81 -5.92 -2.03
N TYR A 124 -7.37 -7.13 -1.93
CA TYR A 124 -7.60 -8.03 -3.07
C TYR A 124 -8.79 -8.95 -2.83
N SER A 125 -9.32 -9.49 -3.93
CA SER A 125 -10.45 -10.41 -3.96
C SER A 125 -10.12 -11.75 -4.63
N GLY A 126 -9.15 -11.79 -5.56
CA GLY A 126 -8.87 -12.99 -6.33
C GLY A 126 -7.53 -12.99 -7.05
N GLY A 127 -7.46 -13.76 -8.15
CA GLY A 127 -6.22 -14.04 -8.88
C GLY A 127 -5.55 -12.83 -9.51
N LEU A 128 -6.32 -11.82 -9.95
CA LEU A 128 -5.77 -10.59 -10.52
C LEU A 128 -4.95 -9.82 -9.47
N GLY A 129 -5.46 -9.71 -8.25
CA GLY A 129 -4.74 -9.12 -7.12
C GLY A 129 -3.53 -9.94 -6.72
N VAL A 130 -3.62 -11.27 -6.67
CA VAL A 130 -2.46 -12.14 -6.40
C VAL A 130 -1.36 -11.93 -7.45
N LEU A 131 -1.72 -11.89 -8.73
CA LEU A 131 -0.79 -11.58 -9.81
C LEU A 131 -0.12 -10.22 -9.61
N ALA A 132 -0.90 -9.16 -9.33
CA ALA A 132 -0.36 -7.83 -9.06
C ALA A 132 0.61 -7.84 -7.87
N GLY A 133 0.26 -8.57 -6.80
CA GLY A 133 1.09 -8.69 -5.62
C GLY A 133 2.42 -9.40 -5.89
N ASP A 134 2.38 -10.55 -6.57
CA ASP A 134 3.58 -11.29 -6.94
C ASP A 134 4.42 -10.56 -7.99
N HIS A 135 3.79 -9.73 -8.82
CA HIS A 135 4.50 -8.81 -9.72
C HIS A 135 5.34 -7.81 -8.93
N LEU A 136 4.79 -7.20 -7.86
CA LEU A 136 5.56 -6.30 -6.99
C LEU A 136 6.69 -7.03 -6.25
N LYS A 137 6.44 -8.25 -5.74
CA LYS A 137 7.48 -9.05 -5.07
C LYS A 137 8.62 -9.40 -6.02
N SER A 138 8.30 -9.85 -7.22
CA SER A 138 9.28 -10.20 -8.25
C SER A 138 10.07 -8.97 -8.72
N ALA A 139 9.39 -7.84 -8.94
CA ALA A 139 10.04 -6.57 -9.28
C ALA A 139 10.99 -6.11 -8.15
N SER A 140 10.59 -6.32 -6.89
CA SER A 140 11.41 -6.04 -5.72
C SER A 140 12.69 -6.88 -5.70
N ASP A 141 12.57 -8.20 -5.88
CA ASP A 141 13.72 -9.11 -5.85
C ASP A 141 14.69 -8.85 -7.02
N LEU A 142 14.16 -8.54 -8.20
CA LEU A 142 14.97 -8.16 -9.37
C LEU A 142 15.54 -6.73 -9.27
N GLY A 143 14.99 -5.89 -8.39
CA GLY A 143 15.33 -4.48 -8.26
C GLY A 143 14.92 -3.62 -9.44
N VAL A 144 13.83 -3.98 -10.11
CA VAL A 144 13.23 -3.16 -11.16
C VAL A 144 12.72 -1.86 -10.50
N PRO A 145 13.01 -0.66 -11.07
CA PRO A 145 12.60 0.62 -10.49
C PRO A 145 11.10 0.86 -10.72
N LEU A 146 10.28 0.08 -10.04
CA LEU A 146 8.82 0.08 -10.15
C LEU A 146 8.18 0.67 -8.90
N VAL A 147 7.04 1.34 -9.09
CA VAL A 147 6.12 1.74 -8.02
C VAL A 147 4.74 1.17 -8.30
N GLY A 148 4.04 0.75 -7.25
CA GLY A 148 2.64 0.31 -7.35
C GLY A 148 1.69 1.48 -7.09
N VAL A 149 0.55 1.51 -7.77
CA VAL A 149 -0.53 2.48 -7.53
C VAL A 149 -1.87 1.76 -7.45
N GLY A 150 -2.62 2.00 -6.37
CA GLY A 150 -3.92 1.38 -6.11
C GLY A 150 -4.83 2.23 -5.24
N LEU A 151 -5.86 1.61 -4.66
CA LEU A 151 -6.82 2.25 -3.76
C LEU A 151 -6.74 1.64 -2.35
N ALA A 152 -6.89 2.48 -1.32
CA ALA A 152 -6.89 2.06 0.07
C ALA A 152 -8.32 1.70 0.51
N TYR A 153 -8.67 0.41 0.50
CA TYR A 153 -10.03 -0.03 0.84
C TYR A 153 -10.23 -0.23 2.34
N HIS A 154 -11.09 0.57 2.96
CA HIS A 154 -11.37 0.50 4.41
C HIS A 154 -11.91 -0.85 4.86
N GLN A 155 -12.71 -1.52 4.03
CA GLN A 155 -13.29 -2.83 4.34
C GLN A 155 -12.64 -3.98 3.56
N GLY A 156 -11.71 -3.68 2.63
CA GLY A 156 -11.16 -4.67 1.70
C GLY A 156 -12.28 -5.34 0.88
N TYR A 157 -12.15 -6.66 0.73
CA TYR A 157 -13.25 -7.55 0.32
C TYR A 157 -13.97 -8.15 1.55
N PHE A 158 -15.00 -8.97 1.35
CA PHE A 158 -15.71 -9.56 2.48
C PHE A 158 -14.95 -10.72 3.13
N ARG A 159 -15.19 -10.95 4.42
CA ARG A 159 -14.82 -12.20 5.10
C ARG A 159 -15.98 -13.18 5.00
N GLN A 160 -15.73 -14.32 4.37
CA GLN A 160 -16.68 -15.41 4.31
C GLN A 160 -16.76 -16.14 5.67
N TYR A 161 -17.96 -16.47 6.09
CA TYR A 161 -18.22 -17.49 7.11
C TYR A 161 -19.48 -18.27 6.76
N LEU A 162 -19.61 -19.47 7.30
CA LEU A 162 -20.81 -20.29 7.12
C LEU A 162 -21.67 -20.17 8.38
N ASN A 163 -22.98 -19.95 8.22
CA ASN A 163 -23.90 -20.04 9.34
C ASN A 163 -24.14 -21.52 9.73
N ALA A 164 -24.95 -21.75 10.77
CA ALA A 164 -25.22 -23.11 11.28
C ALA A 164 -25.85 -24.04 10.22
N ASP A 165 -26.51 -23.47 9.21
CA ASP A 165 -27.16 -24.18 8.11
C ASP A 165 -26.23 -24.38 6.90
N GLY A 166 -24.96 -23.98 6.99
CA GLY A 166 -23.98 -24.10 5.91
C GLY A 166 -24.09 -23.04 4.81
N TRP A 167 -24.92 -22.01 4.98
CA TRP A 167 -25.04 -20.92 4.01
C TRP A 167 -23.92 -19.89 4.18
N GLN A 168 -23.37 -19.44 3.05
CA GLN A 168 -22.40 -18.35 3.01
C GLN A 168 -23.00 -17.07 3.59
N GLN A 169 -22.22 -16.45 4.46
CA GLN A 169 -22.46 -15.13 5.01
C GLN A 169 -21.22 -14.26 4.80
N GLU A 170 -21.45 -12.94 4.80
CA GLU A 170 -20.42 -11.94 4.52
C GLU A 170 -20.26 -11.02 5.73
N ALA A 171 -19.02 -10.87 6.21
CA ALA A 171 -18.67 -9.88 7.21
C ALA A 171 -17.75 -8.83 6.60
N TYR A 172 -18.15 -7.56 6.73
CA TYR A 172 -17.37 -6.40 6.30
C TYR A 172 -16.83 -5.69 7.55
N LEU A 173 -15.52 -5.65 7.70
CA LEU A 173 -14.87 -5.09 8.87
C LEU A 173 -14.11 -3.83 8.47
N ASP A 174 -14.47 -2.70 9.06
CA ASP A 174 -13.68 -1.47 8.90
C ASP A 174 -12.30 -1.65 9.52
N ARG A 175 -11.28 -1.19 8.79
CA ARG A 175 -9.88 -1.30 9.18
C ARG A 175 -9.33 0.07 9.52
N ASP A 176 -8.66 0.12 10.65
CA ASP A 176 -7.81 1.26 10.98
C ASP A 176 -6.49 1.12 10.22
N PHE A 177 -6.25 1.99 9.24
CA PHE A 177 -5.02 2.01 8.45
C PHE A 177 -3.76 2.22 9.31
N TYR A 178 -3.88 2.83 10.49
CA TYR A 178 -2.76 2.96 11.42
C TYR A 178 -2.33 1.63 12.06
N ASN A 179 -3.16 0.59 11.94
CA ASN A 179 -2.87 -0.78 12.37
C ASN A 179 -2.39 -1.67 11.21
N LEU A 180 -2.16 -1.10 10.03
CA LEU A 180 -1.60 -1.77 8.86
C LEU A 180 -0.14 -1.33 8.65
N PRO A 181 0.69 -2.10 7.93
CA PRO A 181 2.07 -1.73 7.61
C PRO A 181 2.12 -0.66 6.51
N MET A 182 1.46 0.47 6.75
CA MET A 182 1.34 1.59 5.84
C MET A 182 1.53 2.91 6.57
N THR A 183 2.01 3.92 5.85
CA THR A 183 2.24 5.26 6.40
C THR A 183 1.57 6.30 5.52
N LEU A 184 0.99 7.32 6.15
CA LEU A 184 0.43 8.46 5.43
C LEU A 184 1.59 9.26 4.81
N VAL A 185 1.53 9.50 3.50
CA VAL A 185 2.46 10.37 2.80
C VAL A 185 2.20 11.81 3.21
N LYS A 186 3.27 12.54 3.49
CA LYS A 186 3.22 13.91 3.99
C LYS A 186 3.99 14.84 3.06
N ASP A 187 3.57 16.09 3.03
CA ASP A 187 4.29 17.18 2.37
C ASP A 187 5.48 17.66 3.20
N GLU A 188 6.20 18.66 2.67
CA GLU A 188 7.36 19.30 3.31
C GLU A 188 7.04 19.95 4.68
N HIS A 189 5.77 20.24 4.94
CA HIS A 189 5.28 20.82 6.19
C HIS A 189 4.74 19.76 7.18
N GLY A 190 4.87 18.48 6.84
CA GLY A 190 4.40 17.36 7.65
C GLY A 190 2.88 17.17 7.66
N GLN A 191 2.15 17.86 6.78
CA GLN A 191 0.72 17.67 6.56
C GLN A 191 0.46 16.53 5.58
N PRO A 192 -0.71 15.87 5.60
CA PRO A 192 -1.05 14.86 4.60
C PRO A 192 -0.89 15.42 3.19
N LEU A 193 -0.14 14.74 2.32
CA LEU A 193 -0.07 15.09 0.90
C LEU A 193 -1.41 14.74 0.24
N LYS A 194 -1.97 15.71 -0.49
CA LYS A 194 -3.32 15.62 -1.06
C LYS A 194 -3.27 15.76 -2.57
N VAL A 195 -4.13 15.02 -3.25
CA VAL A 195 -4.45 15.24 -4.65
C VAL A 195 -5.94 15.36 -4.85
N GLU A 196 -6.34 16.19 -5.80
CA GLU A 196 -7.74 16.38 -6.16
C GLU A 196 -8.04 15.74 -7.50
N VAL A 197 -9.18 15.08 -7.59
CA VAL A 197 -9.75 14.57 -8.84
C VAL A 197 -11.04 15.30 -9.11
N GLU A 198 -11.16 15.88 -10.30
CA GLU A 198 -12.33 16.64 -10.71
C GLU A 198 -13.47 15.67 -11.08
N PHE A 199 -14.62 15.85 -10.43
CA PHE A 199 -15.89 15.21 -10.78
C PHE A 199 -16.89 16.30 -11.23
N PRO A 200 -17.98 15.95 -11.94
CA PRO A 200 -18.90 16.94 -12.53
C PRO A 200 -19.43 18.00 -11.54
N GLU A 201 -19.63 17.63 -10.28
CA GLU A 201 -20.23 18.51 -9.27
C GLU A 201 -19.19 19.14 -8.32
N LYS A 202 -18.03 18.50 -8.15
CA LYS A 202 -17.01 18.89 -7.15
C LYS A 202 -15.68 18.18 -7.37
N ASN A 203 -14.64 18.69 -6.73
CA ASN A 203 -13.39 17.96 -6.60
C ASN A 203 -13.45 16.98 -5.43
N ILE A 204 -12.92 15.78 -5.64
CA ILE A 204 -12.73 14.76 -4.60
C ILE A 204 -11.27 14.79 -4.17
N VAL A 205 -11.05 15.02 -2.87
CA VAL A 205 -9.73 15.01 -2.24
C VAL A 205 -9.32 13.58 -1.94
N CYS A 206 -8.07 13.22 -2.25
CA CYS A 206 -7.48 11.94 -1.90
C CYS A 206 -6.26 12.14 -1.02
N TYR A 207 -6.18 11.41 0.07
CA TYR A 207 -4.93 11.22 0.81
C TYR A 207 -4.16 10.05 0.22
N ILE A 208 -2.83 10.09 0.33
CA ILE A 208 -1.95 9.05 -0.20
C ILE A 208 -1.34 8.29 0.96
N TRP A 209 -1.51 6.98 0.95
CA TRP A 209 -0.82 6.07 1.86
C TRP A 209 0.25 5.29 1.11
N LYS A 210 1.36 4.96 1.78
CA LYS A 210 2.42 4.14 1.20
C LYS A 210 2.72 2.89 2.02
N LEU A 211 3.00 1.80 1.31
CA LEU A 211 3.49 0.53 1.84
C LEU A 211 4.83 0.20 1.20
N ALA A 212 5.74 -0.39 1.97
CA ALA A 212 6.97 -0.96 1.43
C ALA A 212 6.75 -2.46 1.12
N VAL A 213 6.79 -2.82 -0.15
CA VAL A 213 6.80 -4.21 -0.64
C VAL A 213 8.23 -4.54 -1.04
N GLY A 214 9.05 -4.86 -0.04
CA GLY A 214 10.49 -4.99 -0.25
C GLY A 214 11.11 -3.65 -0.65
N ARG A 215 11.59 -3.53 -1.89
CA ARG A 215 12.10 -2.29 -2.49
C ARG A 215 11.02 -1.42 -3.11
N ILE A 216 9.87 -2.01 -3.42
CA ILE A 216 8.81 -1.34 -4.17
C ILE A 216 7.96 -0.53 -3.21
N GLU A 217 7.75 0.74 -3.52
CA GLU A 217 6.73 1.55 -2.85
C GLU A 217 5.39 1.33 -3.54
N LEU A 218 4.39 0.92 -2.77
CA LEU A 218 2.99 0.82 -3.21
C LEU A 218 2.21 1.99 -2.61
N PHE A 219 1.69 2.85 -3.48
CA PHE A 219 0.88 4.01 -3.12
C PHE A 219 -0.61 3.70 -3.27
N LEU A 220 -1.39 4.01 -2.24
CA LEU A 220 -2.83 3.76 -2.19
C LEU A 220 -3.59 5.04 -1.90
N LEU A 221 -4.58 5.36 -2.73
CA LEU A 221 -5.39 6.56 -2.57
C LEU A 221 -6.61 6.28 -1.67
N ASP A 222 -6.87 7.21 -0.77
CA ASP A 222 -8.00 7.17 0.15
C ASP A 222 -8.89 8.41 0.04
N THR A 223 -10.19 8.19 -0.14
CA THR A 223 -11.22 9.24 -0.20
C THR A 223 -11.95 9.42 1.12
N ASN A 224 -11.73 8.55 2.12
CA ASN A 224 -12.36 8.64 3.44
C ASN A 224 -11.66 9.69 4.32
N VAL A 225 -11.69 10.94 3.86
CA VAL A 225 -11.00 12.08 4.46
C VAL A 225 -12.00 13.16 4.89
N PRO A 226 -11.70 13.95 5.93
CA PRO A 226 -12.66 14.92 6.46
C PRO A 226 -13.06 16.02 5.47
N GLU A 227 -12.23 16.30 4.47
CA GLU A 227 -12.47 17.30 3.42
C GLU A 227 -13.55 16.88 2.42
N ASN A 228 -13.80 15.58 2.28
CA ASN A 228 -14.84 15.07 1.40
C ASN A 228 -16.18 14.98 2.13
N ASP A 229 -17.26 15.15 1.36
CA ASP A 229 -18.62 14.94 1.84
C ASP A 229 -18.82 13.48 2.26
N ILE A 230 -19.74 13.27 3.21
CA ILE A 230 -20.06 11.94 3.75
C ILE A 230 -20.45 10.94 2.64
N SER A 231 -21.05 11.44 1.54
CA SER A 231 -21.45 10.64 0.38
C SER A 231 -20.29 10.21 -0.54
N ASP A 232 -19.12 10.86 -0.45
CA ASP A 232 -17.96 10.57 -1.32
C ASP A 232 -16.89 9.74 -0.63
N ARG A 233 -16.76 9.87 0.70
CA ARG A 233 -15.90 9.00 1.51
C ARG A 233 -16.05 7.49 1.23
N PRO A 234 -17.24 6.98 0.85
CA PRO A 234 -17.42 5.58 0.51
C PRO A 234 -16.78 5.12 -0.81
N ILE A 235 -16.26 6.01 -1.66
CA ILE A 235 -15.63 5.62 -2.94
C ILE A 235 -14.53 4.59 -2.69
N THR A 236 -13.70 4.77 -1.65
CA THR A 236 -12.65 3.82 -1.23
C THR A 236 -13.08 2.91 -0.08
N ARG A 237 -14.38 2.65 0.11
CA ARG A 237 -14.83 1.77 1.21
C ARG A 237 -14.60 0.29 0.94
N ARG A 238 -15.03 -0.21 -0.23
CA ARG A 238 -15.05 -1.64 -0.58
C ARG A 238 -14.43 -1.89 -1.94
N LEU A 239 -13.62 -2.94 -2.03
CA LEU A 239 -13.19 -3.49 -3.29
C LEU A 239 -14.37 -4.15 -3.99
N TYR A 240 -14.63 -3.77 -5.25
CA TYR A 240 -15.78 -4.22 -6.05
C TYR A 240 -17.15 -4.05 -5.38
N GLY A 241 -17.27 -3.05 -4.49
CA GLY A 241 -18.55 -2.68 -3.90
C GLY A 241 -19.30 -1.60 -4.67
N GLY A 242 -20.53 -1.33 -4.24
CA GLY A 242 -21.35 -0.26 -4.79
C GLY A 242 -21.98 -0.61 -6.15
N ASN A 243 -22.27 0.42 -6.93
CA ASN A 243 -22.92 0.31 -8.24
C ASN A 243 -21.96 0.73 -9.38
N LYS A 244 -22.46 0.78 -10.62
CA LYS A 244 -21.67 1.22 -11.79
C LYS A 244 -21.06 2.60 -11.62
N GLU A 245 -21.78 3.52 -10.99
CA GLU A 245 -21.28 4.86 -10.70
C GLU A 245 -20.10 4.79 -9.72
N THR A 246 -20.25 4.08 -8.61
CA THR A 246 -19.15 3.87 -7.64
C THR A 246 -17.90 3.30 -8.33
N ARG A 247 -18.09 2.34 -9.24
CA ARG A 247 -17.01 1.75 -10.03
C ARG A 247 -16.30 2.81 -10.89
N ILE A 248 -17.02 3.59 -11.68
CA ILE A 248 -16.41 4.66 -12.50
C ILE A 248 -15.67 5.66 -11.61
N ARG A 249 -16.25 6.04 -10.45
CA ARG A 249 -15.59 6.93 -9.50
C ARG A 249 -14.29 6.33 -8.99
N GLN A 250 -14.25 5.05 -8.63
CA GLN A 250 -13.02 4.35 -8.24
C GLN A 250 -11.98 4.32 -9.37
N GLU A 251 -12.39 4.02 -10.60
CA GLU A 251 -11.51 3.98 -11.78
C GLU A 251 -10.92 5.38 -12.09
N MET A 252 -11.71 6.45 -11.90
CA MET A 252 -11.22 7.84 -11.99
C MET A 252 -10.22 8.17 -10.88
N ILE A 253 -10.48 7.80 -9.63
CA ILE A 253 -9.51 8.00 -8.54
C ILE A 253 -8.22 7.22 -8.81
N LEU A 254 -8.32 5.96 -9.25
CA LEU A 254 -7.16 5.13 -9.56
C LEU A 254 -6.33 5.71 -10.72
N GLY A 255 -6.96 6.03 -11.85
CA GLY A 255 -6.26 6.52 -13.04
C GLY A 255 -5.79 7.97 -12.91
N ILE A 256 -6.74 8.89 -12.69
CA ILE A 256 -6.46 10.34 -12.62
C ILE A 256 -5.75 10.68 -11.32
N GLY A 257 -6.36 10.28 -10.19
CA GLY A 257 -5.81 10.56 -8.87
C GLY A 257 -4.45 9.90 -8.67
N GLY A 258 -4.30 8.64 -9.09
CA GLY A 258 -3.04 7.91 -9.00
C GLY A 258 -1.90 8.57 -9.79
N PHE A 259 -2.14 9.01 -11.03
CA PHE A 259 -1.11 9.72 -11.80
C PHE A 259 -0.75 11.08 -11.20
N ARG A 260 -1.75 11.83 -10.71
CA ARG A 260 -1.53 13.09 -9.99
C ARG A 260 -0.74 12.87 -8.70
N ALA A 261 -1.00 11.78 -7.97
CA ALA A 261 -0.27 11.42 -6.76
C ALA A 261 1.21 11.19 -7.06
N LEU A 262 1.54 10.44 -8.11
CA LEU A 262 2.93 10.24 -8.54
C LEU A 262 3.62 11.57 -8.82
N LYS A 263 2.99 12.46 -9.62
CA LYS A 263 3.55 13.80 -9.89
C LYS A 263 3.72 14.65 -8.65
N ALA A 264 2.74 14.66 -7.74
CA ALA A 264 2.82 15.40 -6.49
C ALA A 264 3.98 14.92 -5.58
N MET A 265 4.40 13.67 -5.73
CA MET A 265 5.57 13.09 -5.06
C MET A 265 6.87 13.23 -5.87
N GLY A 266 6.85 13.91 -7.02
CA GLY A 266 8.02 14.05 -7.90
C GLY A 266 8.40 12.77 -8.64
N ILE A 267 7.48 11.80 -8.74
CA ILE A 267 7.69 10.53 -9.44
C ILE A 267 7.17 10.66 -10.87
N GLU A 268 8.07 10.64 -11.83
CA GLU A 268 7.75 10.68 -13.26
C GLU A 268 7.99 9.31 -13.90
N PRO A 269 6.95 8.47 -14.07
CA PRO A 269 7.11 7.16 -14.68
C PRO A 269 7.37 7.28 -16.18
N THR A 270 8.40 6.58 -16.65
CA THR A 270 8.71 6.39 -18.07
C THR A 270 7.62 5.55 -18.74
N VAL A 271 7.14 4.51 -18.07
CA VAL A 271 6.11 3.59 -18.55
C VAL A 271 5.07 3.38 -17.47
N CYS A 272 3.81 3.40 -17.88
CA CYS A 272 2.66 3.13 -17.03
C CYS A 272 1.99 1.83 -17.47
N HIS A 273 2.06 0.79 -16.63
CA HIS A 273 1.36 -0.45 -16.85
C HIS A 273 -0.03 -0.40 -16.21
N MET A 274 -1.07 -0.70 -16.98
CA MET A 274 -2.45 -0.83 -16.51
C MET A 274 -2.78 -2.30 -16.35
N ASN A 275 -2.96 -2.76 -15.12
CA ASN A 275 -3.47 -4.11 -14.87
C ASN A 275 -4.98 -4.13 -15.10
N GLU A 276 -5.38 -4.54 -16.30
CA GLU A 276 -6.76 -4.49 -16.82
C GLU A 276 -7.33 -3.06 -17.00
N GLY A 277 -8.59 -2.98 -17.46
CA GLY A 277 -9.27 -1.73 -17.78
C GLY A 277 -9.59 -0.81 -16.59
N HIS A 278 -9.34 -1.23 -15.34
CA HIS A 278 -9.65 -0.43 -14.14
C HIS A 278 -8.88 0.89 -14.06
N ALA A 279 -7.69 0.94 -14.64
CA ALA A 279 -6.86 2.13 -14.68
C ALA A 279 -7.03 2.92 -15.99
N ALA A 280 -8.04 2.66 -16.82
CA ALA A 280 -8.16 3.27 -18.16
C ALA A 280 -8.10 4.80 -18.17
N PHE A 281 -8.61 5.47 -17.12
CA PHE A 281 -8.54 6.93 -17.00
C PHE A 281 -7.11 7.48 -16.88
N LEU A 282 -6.13 6.64 -16.55
CA LEU A 282 -4.70 6.98 -16.56
C LEU A 282 -4.25 7.47 -17.95
N GLY A 283 -4.70 6.81 -19.02
CA GLY A 283 -4.33 7.21 -20.38
C GLY A 283 -4.77 8.63 -20.69
N MET A 284 -6.02 8.96 -20.38
CA MET A 284 -6.57 10.30 -20.57
C MET A 284 -5.84 11.36 -19.72
N GLU A 285 -5.54 11.04 -18.46
CA GLU A 285 -4.82 11.97 -17.58
C GLU A 285 -3.38 12.20 -18.04
N ARG A 286 -2.67 11.15 -18.51
CA ARG A 286 -1.34 11.29 -19.11
C ARG A 286 -1.37 12.25 -20.29
N VAL A 287 -2.30 12.06 -21.23
CA VAL A 287 -2.45 12.97 -22.39
C VAL A 287 -2.71 14.40 -21.92
N ARG A 288 -3.70 14.60 -21.03
CA ARG A 288 -4.08 15.92 -20.53
C ARG A 288 -2.91 16.66 -19.89
N GLN A 289 -2.12 15.97 -19.06
CA GLN A 289 -0.97 16.58 -18.41
C GLN A 289 0.18 16.84 -19.38
N THR A 290 0.49 15.91 -20.29
CA THR A 290 1.53 16.12 -21.31
C THR A 290 1.22 17.33 -22.20
N ARG A 291 -0.04 17.50 -22.61
CA ARG A 291 -0.48 18.71 -23.33
C ARG A 291 -0.21 19.97 -22.53
N LYS A 292 -0.58 19.98 -21.26
CA LYS A 292 -0.41 21.14 -20.37
C LYS A 292 1.06 21.48 -20.15
N ASP A 293 1.89 20.48 -19.87
CA ASP A 293 3.28 20.68 -19.45
C ASP A 293 4.18 21.05 -20.63
N LEU A 294 3.91 20.51 -21.82
CA LEU A 294 4.72 20.74 -23.02
C LEU A 294 4.08 21.71 -24.03
N GLY A 295 2.85 22.20 -23.76
CA GLY A 295 2.11 23.06 -24.67
C GLY A 295 1.74 22.39 -26.01
N LEU A 296 1.49 21.07 -25.98
CA LEU A 296 1.25 20.27 -27.19
C LEU A 296 -0.24 20.18 -27.55
N GLU A 297 -0.49 20.04 -28.86
CA GLU A 297 -1.79 19.61 -29.38
C GLU A 297 -2.12 18.17 -28.97
N TYR A 298 -3.41 17.81 -29.05
CA TYR A 298 -3.91 16.54 -28.57
C TYR A 298 -3.22 15.34 -29.24
N GLU A 299 -3.09 15.36 -30.57
CA GLU A 299 -2.54 14.26 -31.36
C GLU A 299 -1.07 14.00 -30.99
N ALA A 300 -0.28 15.06 -30.82
CA ALA A 300 1.13 14.97 -30.44
C ALA A 300 1.28 14.41 -29.02
N ALA A 301 0.48 14.88 -28.07
CA ALA A 301 0.49 14.37 -26.70
C ALA A 301 0.01 12.91 -26.64
N GLN A 302 -1.03 12.56 -27.38
CA GLN A 302 -1.53 11.18 -27.49
C GLN A 302 -0.43 10.25 -27.98
N GLN A 303 0.25 10.60 -29.08
CA GLN A 303 1.35 9.81 -29.63
C GLN A 303 2.53 9.68 -28.66
N MET A 304 2.83 10.71 -27.88
CA MET A 304 3.91 10.64 -26.89
C MET A 304 3.55 9.73 -25.69
N THR A 305 2.27 9.65 -25.34
CA THR A 305 1.78 8.87 -24.19
C THR A 305 1.26 7.47 -24.54
N SER A 306 1.27 7.08 -25.82
CA SER A 306 0.80 5.77 -26.27
C SER A 306 1.76 4.62 -25.97
N ALA A 307 2.91 4.91 -25.35
CA ALA A 307 3.89 3.94 -24.85
C ALA A 307 3.68 3.62 -23.36
#